data_AF-A0A3L6M1J9-F1
#
_entry.id   AF-A0A3L6M1J9-F1
#
_cell.length_a   1.000
_cell.length_b   1.000
_cell.length_c   1.000
_cell.angle_alpha   90.00
_cell.angle_beta   90.00
_cell.angle_gamma   90.00
#
_symmetry.space_group_name_H-M   'P 1'
#
loop_
_entity.id
_entity.type
_entity.pdbx_description
1 polymer ?
#
loop_
_entity_poly.entity_id
_entity_poly.type
_entity_poly.pdbx_seq_one_letter_code
_entity_poly.pdbx_strand_id
1 'polypeptide(L)'
;MAACLIALAAWCGAATAGEDGPSAEQQADWAARLDKAAALQADGKARQAEAERVFAAKDAECQHSFLVNACHSAANKEYIGASRIGKNLENEGKAIERQVKKEQLSDRDARRAAAAPQRLEELRQREAETSAERDEKAARAAATLADKERKAAEGAKRKAADAERLRKKQEEHDAKVAAKKAQAERRAAQAAERHP
;
A
#
# COMPACT_ATOMS: atom_id res chain seq x y z
N MET A 1 27.59 -51.52 14.60
CA MET A 1 26.70 -50.63 13.83
C MET A 1 25.62 -50.20 14.80
N ALA A 2 25.79 -49.20 15.66
CA ALA A 2 26.02 -47.76 15.42
C ALA A 2 24.91 -47.10 14.58
N ALA A 3 24.45 -45.95 15.08
CA ALA A 3 23.43 -45.02 14.58
C ALA A 3 21.98 -45.33 15.04
N CYS A 4 21.49 -44.68 16.11
CA CYS A 4 21.01 -43.29 16.19
C CYS A 4 19.60 -43.11 15.62
N LEU A 5 18.58 -43.10 16.49
CA LEU A 5 17.38 -42.28 16.28
C LEU A 5 17.04 -41.57 17.59
N ILE A 6 17.75 -40.45 17.75
CA ILE A 6 17.56 -39.42 18.77
C ILE A 6 16.29 -38.62 18.41
N ALA A 7 15.48 -38.36 19.43
CA ALA A 7 14.53 -37.26 19.56
C ALA A 7 13.50 -37.10 18.42
N LEU A 8 12.35 -37.75 18.59
CA LEU A 8 11.08 -37.19 18.13
C LEU A 8 10.86 -35.85 18.82
N ALA A 9 11.25 -34.79 18.10
CA ALA A 9 10.59 -33.50 18.01
C ALA A 9 9.56 -33.21 19.12
N ALA A 10 10.06 -32.79 20.28
CA ALA A 10 9.34 -31.88 21.16
C ALA A 10 9.34 -30.49 20.51
N TRP A 11 8.67 -30.39 19.36
CA TRP A 11 8.23 -29.13 18.78
C TRP A 11 6.82 -28.86 19.34
N CYS A 12 6.72 -28.76 20.66
CA CYS A 12 5.62 -28.01 21.26
C CYS A 12 5.84 -26.58 20.79
N GLY A 13 5.08 -26.21 19.76
CA GLY A 13 5.07 -24.87 19.21
C GLY A 13 4.96 -23.88 20.35
N ALA A 14 5.97 -23.02 20.45
CA ALA A 14 5.75 -21.70 20.97
C ALA A 14 4.61 -21.13 20.13
N ALA A 15 3.43 -20.98 20.74
CA ALA A 15 2.34 -20.22 20.17
C ALA A 15 2.91 -18.83 19.86
N THR A 16 3.25 -18.61 18.59
CA THR A 16 3.49 -17.29 18.08
C THR A 16 2.16 -16.56 18.19
N ALA A 17 2.02 -15.74 19.23
CA ALA A 17 0.99 -14.71 19.33
C ALA A 17 1.16 -13.80 18.10
N GLY A 18 0.43 -14.13 17.05
CA GLY A 18 0.63 -13.63 15.69
C GLY A 18 -0.55 -13.89 14.77
N GLU A 19 -1.71 -14.26 15.32
CA GLU A 19 -2.97 -14.39 14.58
C GLU A 19 -4.17 -13.92 15.43
N ASP A 20 -3.96 -12.96 16.33
CA ASP A 20 -4.93 -12.64 17.37
C ASP A 20 -6.10 -11.81 16.83
N GLY A 21 -6.99 -12.46 16.08
CA GLY A 21 -8.38 -12.07 15.97
C GLY A 21 -9.11 -12.23 17.31
N PRO A 22 -10.43 -11.99 17.35
CA PRO A 22 -11.22 -12.31 18.53
C PRO A 22 -11.10 -13.81 18.83
N SER A 23 -11.22 -14.23 20.09
CA SER A 23 -11.14 -15.66 20.41
C SER A 23 -12.25 -16.45 19.70
N ALA A 24 -12.06 -17.75 19.48
CA ALA A 24 -13.07 -18.58 18.82
C ALA A 24 -14.40 -18.57 19.61
N GLU A 25 -14.32 -18.55 20.94
CA GLU A 25 -15.46 -18.45 21.85
C GLU A 25 -16.17 -17.10 21.72
N GLN A 26 -15.41 -16.01 21.62
CA GLN A 26 -15.96 -14.66 21.44
C GLN A 26 -16.65 -14.52 20.07
N GLN A 27 -16.04 -15.08 19.01
CA GLN A 27 -16.66 -15.12 17.68
C GLN A 27 -17.96 -15.94 17.68
N ALA A 28 -17.96 -17.07 18.38
CA ALA A 28 -19.15 -17.91 18.52
C ALA A 28 -20.27 -17.21 19.32
N ASP A 29 -19.93 -16.49 20.39
CA ASP A 29 -20.91 -15.67 21.14
C ASP A 29 -21.57 -14.61 20.25
N TRP A 30 -20.75 -13.85 19.51
CA TRP A 30 -21.26 -12.84 18.60
C TRP A 30 -22.16 -13.45 17.52
N ALA A 31 -21.75 -14.58 16.92
CA ALA A 31 -22.55 -15.27 15.92
C ALA A 31 -23.90 -15.71 16.51
N ALA A 32 -23.90 -16.36 17.67
CA ALA A 32 -25.13 -16.80 18.34
C ALA A 32 -26.08 -15.64 18.67
N ARG A 33 -25.54 -14.49 19.08
CA ARG A 33 -26.32 -13.28 19.37
C ARG A 33 -26.88 -12.64 18.10
N LEU A 34 -26.12 -12.64 17.01
CA LEU A 34 -26.61 -12.17 15.70
C LEU A 34 -27.68 -13.09 15.13
N ASP A 35 -27.57 -14.40 15.30
CA ASP A 35 -28.60 -15.36 14.91
C ASP A 35 -29.89 -15.14 15.70
N LYS A 36 -29.78 -14.96 17.03
CA LYS A 36 -30.92 -14.58 17.88
C LYS A 36 -31.54 -13.25 17.42
N ALA A 37 -30.73 -12.24 17.11
CA ALA A 37 -31.20 -10.95 16.62
C ALA A 37 -31.96 -11.09 15.30
N ALA A 38 -31.44 -11.89 14.36
CA ALA A 38 -32.09 -12.16 13.09
C ALA A 38 -33.43 -12.89 13.28
N ALA A 39 -33.48 -13.88 14.18
CA ALA A 39 -34.71 -14.60 14.51
C ALA A 39 -35.79 -13.67 15.10
N LEU A 40 -35.42 -12.77 16.03
CA LEU A 40 -36.35 -11.79 16.60
C LEU A 40 -36.87 -10.81 15.54
N GLN A 41 -36.01 -10.35 14.63
CA GLN A 41 -36.44 -9.49 13.54
C GLN A 41 -37.36 -10.22 12.55
N ALA A 42 -37.10 -11.50 12.26
CA ALA A 42 -37.95 -12.31 11.40
C ALA A 42 -39.33 -12.58 12.03
N ASP A 43 -39.39 -12.96 13.31
CA ASP A 43 -40.67 -13.13 14.03
C ASP A 43 -41.42 -11.79 14.11
N GLY A 44 -40.73 -10.70 14.45
CA GLY A 44 -41.34 -9.37 14.49
C GLY A 44 -41.99 -8.94 13.16
N LYS A 45 -41.35 -9.25 12.03
CA LYS A 45 -41.89 -9.02 10.68
C LYS A 45 -43.09 -9.94 10.39
N ALA A 46 -42.98 -11.22 10.70
CA ALA A 46 -44.07 -12.19 10.49
C ALA A 46 -45.32 -11.80 11.29
N ARG A 47 -45.15 -11.35 12.54
CA ARG A 47 -46.24 -10.86 13.40
C ARG A 47 -46.92 -9.62 12.85
N GLN A 48 -46.16 -8.69 12.26
CA GLN A 48 -46.72 -7.50 11.61
C GLN A 48 -47.50 -7.87 10.35
N ALA A 49 -46.95 -8.74 9.50
CA ALA A 49 -47.64 -9.21 8.30
C ALA A 49 -48.95 -9.95 8.65
N GLU A 50 -48.94 -10.76 9.71
CA GLU A 50 -50.15 -11.43 10.20
C GLU A 50 -51.16 -10.44 10.76
N ALA A 51 -50.72 -9.45 11.54
CA ALA A 51 -51.58 -8.41 12.06
C ALA A 51 -52.26 -7.63 10.92
N GLU A 52 -51.51 -7.29 9.87
CA GLU A 52 -52.03 -6.62 8.67
C GLU A 52 -53.05 -7.49 7.94
N ARG A 53 -52.77 -8.78 7.76
CA ARG A 53 -53.71 -9.73 7.14
C ARG A 53 -55.02 -9.83 7.91
N VAL A 54 -54.94 -9.99 9.23
CA VAL A 54 -56.12 -10.09 10.10
C VAL A 54 -56.91 -8.78 10.10
N PHE A 55 -56.21 -7.64 10.15
CA PHE A 55 -56.85 -6.33 10.07
C PHE A 55 -57.61 -6.14 8.75
N ALA A 56 -56.96 -6.43 7.61
CA ALA A 56 -57.58 -6.31 6.29
C ALA A 56 -58.84 -7.18 6.15
N ALA A 57 -58.81 -8.41 6.68
CA ALA A 57 -59.98 -9.28 6.69
C ALA A 57 -61.13 -8.69 7.54
N LYS A 58 -60.83 -8.24 8.75
CA LYS A 58 -61.83 -7.61 9.65
C LYS A 58 -62.37 -6.30 9.08
N ASP A 59 -61.52 -5.51 8.43
CA ASP A 59 -61.91 -4.25 7.82
C ASP A 59 -62.91 -4.46 6.66
N ALA A 60 -62.67 -5.48 5.84
CA ALA A 60 -63.62 -5.89 4.80
C ALA A 60 -64.96 -6.34 5.39
N GLU A 61 -64.95 -7.12 6.47
CA GLU A 61 -66.18 -7.53 7.18
C GLU A 61 -66.92 -6.32 7.78
N CYS A 62 -66.19 -5.32 8.29
CA CYS A 62 -66.79 -4.12 8.88
C CYS A 62 -67.67 -3.33 7.90
N GLN A 63 -67.43 -3.42 6.59
CA GLN A 63 -68.25 -2.76 5.57
C GLN A 63 -69.70 -3.25 5.53
N HIS A 64 -69.96 -4.44 6.08
CA HIS A 64 -71.30 -5.02 6.16
C HIS A 64 -71.98 -4.80 7.53
N SER A 65 -71.34 -4.07 8.44
CA SER A 65 -71.89 -3.78 9.77
C SER A 65 -72.76 -2.52 9.77
N PHE A 66 -73.80 -2.51 10.60
CA PHE A 66 -74.63 -1.31 10.80
C PHE A 66 -73.83 -0.15 11.45
N LEU A 67 -72.82 -0.47 12.25
CA LEU A 67 -71.94 0.50 12.92
C LEU A 67 -70.51 0.40 12.39
N VAL A 68 -70.32 0.61 11.08
CA VAL A 68 -69.02 0.50 10.38
C VAL A 68 -67.89 1.20 11.13
N ASN A 69 -68.10 2.45 11.58
CA ASN A 69 -67.08 3.22 12.29
C ASN A 69 -66.66 2.59 13.62
N ALA A 70 -67.61 2.03 14.37
CA ALA A 70 -67.31 1.37 15.65
C ALA A 70 -66.56 0.05 15.40
N CYS A 71 -66.96 -0.71 14.39
CA CYS A 71 -66.28 -1.94 13.96
C CYS A 71 -64.84 -1.66 13.53
N HIS A 72 -64.63 -0.69 12.64
CA HIS A 72 -63.30 -0.29 12.17
C HIS A 72 -62.41 0.17 13.33
N SER A 73 -62.94 0.99 14.25
CA SER A 73 -62.18 1.45 15.41
C SER A 73 -61.72 0.29 16.30
N ALA A 74 -62.57 -0.72 16.52
CA ALA A 74 -62.22 -1.92 17.27
C ALA A 74 -61.14 -2.74 16.54
N ALA A 75 -61.32 -3.02 15.24
CA ALA A 75 -60.35 -3.75 14.42
C ALA A 75 -58.99 -3.04 14.38
N ASN A 76 -58.98 -1.72 14.25
CA ASN A 76 -57.75 -0.92 14.24
C ASN A 76 -57.04 -0.94 15.61
N LYS A 77 -57.78 -0.92 16.72
CA LYS A 77 -57.20 -1.03 18.06
C LYS A 77 -56.48 -2.37 18.25
N GLU A 78 -57.08 -3.45 17.78
CA GLU A 78 -56.46 -4.77 17.81
C GLU A 78 -55.22 -4.84 16.91
N TYR A 79 -55.30 -4.30 15.68
CA TYR A 79 -54.18 -4.20 14.76
C TYR A 79 -52.99 -3.45 15.36
N ILE A 80 -53.22 -2.28 15.98
CA ILE A 80 -52.17 -1.49 16.63
C ILE A 80 -51.53 -2.29 17.78
N GLY A 81 -52.34 -3.00 18.57
CA GLY A 81 -51.85 -3.86 19.64
C GLY A 81 -50.94 -4.97 19.13
N ALA A 82 -51.40 -5.72 18.12
CA ALA A 82 -50.64 -6.82 17.52
C ALA A 82 -49.38 -6.32 16.79
N SER A 83 -49.47 -5.23 16.04
CA SER A 83 -48.35 -4.61 15.35
C SER A 83 -47.28 -4.07 16.30
N ARG A 84 -47.68 -3.56 17.47
CA ARG A 84 -46.72 -3.08 18.49
C ARG A 84 -45.85 -4.23 19.00
N ILE A 85 -46.41 -5.42 19.18
CA ILE A 85 -45.64 -6.60 19.62
C ILE A 85 -44.56 -6.93 18.59
N GLY A 86 -44.92 -6.96 17.29
CA GLY A 86 -43.93 -7.22 16.23
C GLY A 86 -42.83 -6.14 16.15
N LYS A 87 -43.19 -4.86 16.31
CA LYS A 87 -42.22 -3.75 16.35
C LYS A 87 -41.26 -3.85 17.54
N ASN A 88 -41.75 -4.28 18.71
CA ASN A 88 -40.91 -4.46 19.88
C ASN A 88 -39.87 -5.56 19.64
N LEU A 89 -40.28 -6.70 19.07
CA LEU A 89 -39.38 -7.80 18.71
C LEU A 89 -38.29 -7.36 17.70
N GLU A 90 -38.68 -6.62 16.67
CA GLU A 90 -37.70 -6.06 15.73
C GLU A 90 -36.72 -5.10 16.41
N ASN A 91 -37.22 -4.24 17.30
CA ASN A 91 -36.38 -3.27 18.00
C ASN A 91 -35.39 -3.97 18.94
N GLU A 92 -35.81 -5.04 19.62
CA GLU A 92 -34.95 -5.89 20.44
C GLU A 92 -33.85 -6.56 19.60
N GLY A 93 -34.22 -7.17 18.47
CA GLY A 93 -33.24 -7.76 17.55
C GLY A 93 -32.22 -6.71 17.05
N LYS A 94 -32.69 -5.54 16.62
CA LYS A 94 -31.80 -4.44 16.20
C LYS A 94 -30.93 -3.91 17.35
N ALA A 95 -31.39 -3.95 18.59
CA ALA A 95 -30.60 -3.54 19.74
C ALA A 95 -29.43 -4.52 20.00
N ILE A 96 -29.69 -5.83 19.91
CA ILE A 96 -28.66 -6.86 20.01
C ILE A 96 -27.62 -6.70 18.90
N GLU A 97 -28.06 -6.51 17.66
CA GLU A 97 -27.16 -6.32 16.51
C GLU A 97 -26.24 -5.10 16.71
N ARG A 98 -26.79 -3.97 17.14
CA ARG A 98 -26.00 -2.76 17.45
C ARG A 98 -24.99 -3.00 18.56
N GLN A 99 -25.36 -3.76 19.58
CA GLN A 99 -24.46 -4.08 20.70
C GLN A 99 -23.29 -4.94 20.22
N VAL A 100 -23.56 -6.03 19.48
CA VAL A 100 -22.50 -6.90 18.93
C VAL A 100 -21.56 -6.10 18.03
N LYS A 101 -22.10 -5.24 17.16
CA LYS A 101 -21.29 -4.39 16.29
C LYS A 101 -20.40 -3.43 17.08
N LYS A 102 -20.90 -2.87 18.19
CA LYS A 102 -20.10 -2.02 19.08
C LYS A 102 -18.96 -2.79 19.73
N GLU A 103 -19.22 -4.02 20.17
CA GLU A 103 -18.20 -4.90 20.75
C GLU A 103 -17.11 -5.25 19.72
N GLN A 104 -17.50 -5.65 18.51
CA GLN A 104 -16.56 -5.93 17.40
C GLN A 104 -15.68 -4.73 17.04
N LEU A 105 -16.26 -3.52 17.02
CA LEU A 105 -15.50 -2.29 16.77
C LEU A 105 -14.50 -2.02 17.90
N SER A 106 -14.94 -2.13 19.16
CA SER A 106 -14.08 -1.95 20.34
C SER A 106 -12.90 -2.91 20.35
N ASP A 107 -13.16 -4.18 20.05
CA ASP A 107 -12.16 -5.23 19.97
C ASP A 107 -11.14 -4.98 18.84
N ARG A 108 -11.62 -4.59 17.64
CA ARG A 108 -10.73 -4.18 16.53
C ARG A 108 -9.87 -2.98 16.89
N ASP A 109 -10.44 -1.98 17.57
CA ASP A 109 -9.72 -0.77 17.94
C ASP A 109 -8.68 -1.06 19.04
N ALA A 110 -9.00 -1.93 19.99
CA ALA A 110 -8.05 -2.43 20.99
C ALA A 110 -6.86 -3.16 20.34
N ARG A 111 -7.12 -4.06 19.38
CA ARG A 111 -6.05 -4.71 18.60
C ARG A 111 -5.20 -3.72 17.82
N ARG A 112 -5.85 -2.74 17.18
CA ARG A 112 -5.13 -1.70 16.45
C ARG A 112 -4.21 -0.93 17.38
N ALA A 113 -4.67 -0.58 18.58
CA ALA A 113 -3.85 0.10 19.58
C ALA A 113 -2.68 -0.79 20.06
N ALA A 114 -2.95 -2.07 20.33
CA ALA A 114 -1.93 -3.03 20.77
C ALA A 114 -0.82 -3.24 19.72
N ALA A 115 -1.18 -3.30 18.43
CA ALA A 115 -0.22 -3.46 17.33
C ALA A 115 0.39 -2.12 16.84
N ALA A 116 -0.03 -0.97 17.38
CA ALA A 116 0.50 0.34 16.99
C ALA A 116 2.02 0.50 17.20
N PRO A 117 2.63 0.12 18.34
CA PRO A 117 4.07 0.28 18.54
C PRO A 117 4.90 -0.58 17.57
N GLN A 118 4.48 -1.83 17.34
CA GLN A 118 5.16 -2.72 16.38
C GLN A 118 5.10 -2.16 14.96
N ARG A 119 3.91 -1.69 14.52
CA ARG A 119 3.77 -1.04 13.21
C ARG A 119 4.61 0.22 13.08
N LEU A 120 4.73 1.02 14.15
CA LEU A 120 5.56 2.22 14.13
C LEU A 120 7.04 1.86 13.96
N GLU A 121 7.50 0.82 14.64
CA GLU A 121 8.88 0.34 14.52
C GLU A 121 9.16 -0.23 13.12
N GLU A 122 8.25 -1.04 12.59
CA GLU A 122 8.33 -1.56 11.22
C GLU A 122 8.42 -0.42 10.18
N LEU A 123 7.64 0.66 10.38
CA LEU A 123 7.70 1.83 9.51
C LEU A 123 9.05 2.56 9.62
N ARG A 124 9.61 2.71 10.82
CA ARG A 124 10.93 3.31 11.03
C ARG A 124 12.05 2.51 10.37
N GLN A 125 11.99 1.18 10.47
CA GLN A 125 12.96 0.29 9.83
C GLN A 125 12.90 0.44 8.31
N ARG A 126 11.70 0.40 7.73
CA ARG A 126 11.50 0.61 6.29
C ARG A 126 11.97 1.98 5.81
N GLU A 127 11.74 3.02 6.60
CA GLU A 127 12.23 4.37 6.29
C GLU A 127 13.76 4.39 6.27
N ALA A 128 14.41 3.81 7.27
CA ALA A 128 15.88 3.74 7.36
C ALA A 128 16.50 2.93 6.21
N GLU A 129 15.90 1.79 5.85
CA GLU A 129 16.31 0.98 4.69
C GLU A 129 16.18 1.78 3.39
N THR A 130 15.05 2.46 3.20
CA THR A 130 14.78 3.25 2.00
C THR A 130 15.73 4.45 1.90
N SER A 131 16.03 5.13 3.02
CA SER A 131 17.00 6.24 3.02
C SER A 131 18.40 5.75 2.71
N ALA A 132 18.83 4.63 3.32
CA ALA A 132 20.14 4.05 3.06
C ALA A 132 20.30 3.64 1.59
N GLU A 133 19.28 3.03 0.99
CA GLU A 133 19.30 2.67 -0.44
C GLU A 133 19.40 3.90 -1.35
N ARG A 134 18.70 4.99 -1.00
CA ARG A 134 18.78 6.26 -1.74
C ARG A 134 20.16 6.90 -1.63
N ASP A 135 20.73 6.94 -0.44
CA ASP A 135 22.04 7.51 -0.18
C ASP A 135 23.14 6.70 -0.90
N GLU A 136 23.05 5.37 -0.90
CA GLU A 136 23.98 4.52 -1.63
C GLU A 136 23.90 4.77 -3.14
N LYS A 137 22.69 4.85 -3.70
CA LYS A 137 22.49 5.18 -5.12
C LYS A 137 23.05 6.57 -5.46
N ALA A 138 22.80 7.56 -4.61
CA ALA A 138 23.32 8.92 -4.79
C ALA A 138 24.86 8.93 -4.75
N ALA A 139 25.47 8.23 -3.79
CA ALA A 139 26.92 8.12 -3.68
C ALA A 139 27.54 7.44 -4.90
N ARG A 140 26.94 6.34 -5.39
CA ARG A 140 27.39 5.65 -6.60
C ARG A 140 27.29 6.55 -7.85
N ALA A 141 26.21 7.31 -7.97
CA ALA A 141 26.03 8.26 -9.07
C ALA A 141 27.09 9.38 -9.01
N ALA A 142 27.31 9.97 -7.83
CA ALA A 142 28.31 11.02 -7.61
C ALA A 142 29.74 10.51 -7.91
N ALA A 143 30.09 9.32 -7.45
CA ALA A 143 31.38 8.70 -7.74
C ALA A 143 31.59 8.46 -9.24
N THR A 144 30.53 8.04 -9.94
CA THR A 144 30.56 7.84 -11.40
C THR A 144 30.76 9.15 -12.14
N LEU A 145 30.09 10.23 -11.73
CA LEU A 145 30.26 11.55 -12.33
C LEU A 145 31.68 12.09 -12.09
N ALA A 146 32.19 11.99 -10.87
CA ALA A 146 33.55 12.42 -10.54
C ALA A 146 34.62 11.65 -11.33
N ASP A 147 34.45 10.34 -11.54
CA ASP A 147 35.35 9.55 -12.38
C ASP A 147 35.31 10.00 -13.85
N LYS A 148 34.11 10.26 -14.39
CA LYS A 148 33.94 10.81 -15.74
C LYS A 148 34.61 12.16 -15.90
N GLU A 149 34.44 13.07 -14.93
CA GLU A 149 35.08 14.39 -14.93
C GLU A 149 36.60 14.28 -14.88
N ARG A 150 37.15 13.42 -14.01
CA ARG A 150 38.58 13.16 -13.95
C ARG A 150 39.13 12.64 -15.28
N LYS A 151 38.47 11.64 -15.88
CA LYS A 151 38.86 11.07 -17.17
C LYS A 151 38.77 12.09 -18.30
N ALA A 152 37.74 12.94 -18.30
CA ALA A 152 37.59 14.02 -19.26
C ALA A 152 38.71 15.07 -19.12
N ALA A 153 39.03 15.48 -17.90
CA ALA A 153 40.12 16.43 -17.63
C ALA A 153 41.49 15.85 -18.02
N GLU A 154 41.75 14.58 -17.72
CA GLU A 154 42.98 13.90 -18.13
C GLU A 154 43.07 13.77 -19.67
N GLY A 155 41.96 13.39 -20.32
CA GLY A 155 41.87 13.34 -21.78
C GLY A 155 42.13 14.69 -22.44
N ALA A 156 41.59 15.78 -21.88
CA ALA A 156 41.85 17.14 -22.35
C ALA A 156 43.33 17.53 -22.21
N LYS A 157 43.96 17.21 -21.07
CA LYS A 157 45.40 17.45 -20.85
C LYS A 157 46.26 16.70 -21.88
N ARG A 158 45.97 15.42 -22.14
CA ARG A 158 46.69 14.62 -23.13
C ARG A 158 46.56 15.22 -24.54
N LYS A 159 45.33 15.58 -24.95
CA LYS A 159 45.09 16.23 -26.24
C LYS A 159 45.84 17.56 -26.39
N ALA A 160 45.87 18.38 -25.33
CA ALA A 160 46.60 19.64 -25.33
C ALA A 160 48.12 19.41 -25.49
N ALA A 161 48.68 18.43 -24.78
CA ALA A 161 50.10 18.07 -24.89
C ALA A 161 50.45 17.51 -26.28
N ASP A 162 49.58 16.68 -26.86
CA ASP A 162 49.76 16.16 -28.22
C ASP A 162 49.71 17.25 -29.29
N ALA A 163 48.78 18.21 -29.14
CA ALA A 163 48.69 19.37 -30.03
C ALA A 163 49.93 20.26 -29.93
N GLU A 164 50.45 20.51 -28.73
CA GLU A 164 51.70 21.26 -28.54
C GLU A 164 52.89 20.55 -29.19
N ARG A 165 52.99 19.21 -29.03
CA ARG A 165 54.04 18.41 -29.66
C ARG A 165 53.96 18.46 -31.18
N LEU A 166 52.76 18.38 -31.75
CA LEU A 166 52.57 18.46 -33.20
C LEU A 166 52.96 19.84 -33.73
N ARG A 167 52.55 20.91 -33.02
CA ARG A 167 52.92 22.29 -33.37
C ARG A 167 54.44 22.49 -33.39
N LYS A 168 55.15 22.03 -32.35
CA LYS A 168 56.62 22.08 -32.30
C LYS A 168 57.27 21.33 -33.48
N LYS A 169 56.76 20.15 -33.83
CA LYS A 169 57.27 19.38 -34.97
C LYS A 169 57.05 20.11 -36.30
N GLN A 170 55.91 20.78 -36.47
CA GLN A 170 55.62 21.59 -37.66
C GLN A 170 56.57 22.80 -37.72
N GLU A 171 56.71 23.55 -36.62
CA GLU A 171 57.65 24.67 -36.52
C GLU A 171 59.09 24.24 -36.85
N GLU A 172 59.55 23.10 -36.32
CA GLU A 172 60.87 22.54 -36.63
C GLU A 172 61.01 22.11 -38.10
N HIS A 173 59.97 21.52 -38.68
CA HIS A 173 59.97 21.11 -40.09
C HIS A 173 60.05 22.34 -41.00
N ASP A 174 59.22 23.35 -40.74
CA ASP A 174 59.17 24.59 -41.50
C ASP A 174 60.50 25.35 -41.40
N ALA A 175 61.11 25.40 -40.21
CA ALA A 175 62.44 25.97 -40.02
C ALA A 175 63.52 25.23 -40.84
N LYS A 176 63.48 23.89 -40.88
CA LYS A 176 64.40 23.08 -41.70
C LYS A 176 64.18 23.32 -43.19
N VAL A 177 62.94 23.42 -43.65
CA VAL A 177 62.61 23.72 -45.05
C VAL A 177 63.09 25.12 -45.42
N ALA A 178 62.84 26.13 -44.57
CA ALA A 178 63.33 27.49 -44.78
C ALA A 178 64.86 27.56 -44.84
N ALA A 179 65.56 26.87 -43.93
CA ALA A 179 67.01 26.78 -43.94
C ALA A 179 67.55 26.13 -45.23
N LYS A 180 66.90 25.05 -45.70
CA LYS A 180 67.27 24.41 -46.98
C LYS A 180 66.99 25.31 -48.18
N LYS A 181 65.88 26.04 -48.21
CA LYS A 181 65.58 27.02 -49.26
C LYS A 181 66.63 28.12 -49.29
N ALA A 182 66.93 28.74 -48.14
CA ALA A 182 67.98 29.75 -48.03
C ALA A 182 69.36 29.21 -48.43
N GLN A 183 69.68 27.96 -48.11
CA GLN A 183 70.92 27.32 -48.55
C GLN A 183 70.94 27.09 -50.06
N ALA A 184 69.82 26.66 -50.66
CA ALA A 184 69.68 26.49 -52.10
C ALA A 184 69.80 27.82 -52.84
N GLU A 185 69.17 28.88 -52.35
CA GLU A 185 69.28 30.25 -52.89
C GLU A 185 70.72 30.76 -52.81
N ARG A 186 71.43 30.54 -51.69
CA ARG A 186 72.86 30.88 -51.56
C ARG A 186 73.72 30.10 -52.55
N ARG A 187 73.44 28.80 -52.76
CA ARG A 187 74.16 27.98 -53.74
C ARG A 187 73.86 28.41 -55.17
N ALA A 188 72.63 28.80 -55.48
CA ALA A 188 72.25 29.32 -56.79
C ALA A 188 72.91 30.67 -57.08
N ALA A 189 72.97 31.58 -56.10
CA ALA A 189 73.68 32.85 -56.21
C ALA A 189 75.19 32.63 -56.44
N GLN A 190 75.81 31.71 -55.69
CA GLN A 190 77.23 31.36 -55.87
C GLN A 190 77.52 30.64 -57.20
N ALA A 191 76.56 29.88 -57.74
CA ALA A 191 76.68 29.28 -59.06
C ALA A 191 76.53 30.31 -60.19
N ALA A 192 75.63 31.29 -60.02
CA ALA A 192 75.46 32.42 -60.96
C ALA A 192 76.68 33.37 -60.96
N GLU A 193 77.40 33.51 -59.85
CA GLU A 193 78.68 34.23 -59.81
C GLU A 193 79.86 33.46 -60.45
N ARG A 194 79.75 32.13 -60.61
CA ARG A 194 80.82 31.28 -61.16
C ARG A 194 80.73 31.01 -62.66
N HIS A 195 79.62 31.38 -63.31
CA HIS A 195 79.47 31.37 -64.77
C HIS A 195 78.64 32.58 -65.21
N PRO A 196 79.25 33.67 -65.72
CA PRO A 196 78.53 34.74 -66.40
C PRO A 196 77.99 34.30 -67.77
#